data_AF-A0AAW8ANI1-F1
#
_entry.id   AF-A0AAW8ANI1-F1
#
_cell.length_a   1.000
_cell.length_b   1.000
_cell.length_c   1.000
_cell.angle_alpha   90.00
_cell.angle_beta   90.00
_cell.angle_gamma   90.00
#
_symmetry.space_group_name_H-M   'P 1'
#
loop_
_entity.id
_entity.type
_entity.pdbx_description
1 polymer ?
#
loop_
_entity_poly.entity_id
_entity_poly.type
_entity_poly.pdbx_seq_one_letter_code
_entity_poly.pdbx_strand_id
1 'polypeptide(L)'
;VYGQVGFNFAAHARGIAFNAGEWPLLTLTVPREELIFEKGNVTVYADSADGCRRLCEWVKEAGTTTQNAPLAVDTALNGEAYKQQVARAVAEIRRGE
;
A
#
# COMPACT_ATOMS: atom_id res chain seq x y z
N VAL A 1 -7.58 -10.48 -8.84
CA VAL A 1 -7.29 -10.61 -7.39
C VAL A 1 -6.44 -9.45 -6.99
N TYR A 2 -6.80 -8.77 -5.91
CA TYR A 2 -6.05 -7.68 -5.30
C TYR A 2 -5.41 -8.19 -4.02
N GLY A 3 -4.20 -7.75 -3.70
CA GLY A 3 -3.55 -8.25 -2.49
C GLY A 3 -2.42 -7.38 -1.97
N GLN A 4 -2.04 -7.69 -0.73
CA GLN A 4 -0.92 -7.08 -0.03
C GLN A 4 -0.09 -8.18 0.62
N VAL A 5 1.22 -7.97 0.66
CA VAL A 5 2.17 -8.89 1.32
C VAL A 5 3.04 -8.08 2.27
N GLY A 6 2.98 -8.40 3.55
CA GLY A 6 3.75 -7.72 4.60
C GLY A 6 5.21 -8.19 4.63
N PHE A 7 6.11 -7.33 5.12
CA PHE A 7 7.56 -7.60 5.18
C PHE A 7 7.91 -8.96 5.82
N ASN A 8 7.27 -9.29 6.95
CA ASN A 8 7.53 -10.52 7.70
C ASN A 8 7.11 -11.80 6.97
N PHE A 9 6.39 -11.71 5.84
CA PHE A 9 6.13 -12.87 4.99
C PHE A 9 7.44 -13.53 4.55
N ALA A 10 8.49 -12.74 4.30
CA ALA A 10 9.80 -13.26 3.90
C ALA A 10 10.47 -14.08 5.01
N ALA A 11 10.40 -13.63 6.27
CA ALA A 11 10.94 -14.36 7.41
C ALA A 11 10.18 -15.66 7.62
N HIS A 12 8.84 -15.60 7.57
CA HIS A 12 7.97 -16.78 7.64
C HIS A 12 8.31 -17.80 6.54
N ALA A 13 8.40 -17.37 5.28
CA ALA A 13 8.68 -18.23 4.14
C ALA A 13 10.07 -18.89 4.21
N ARG A 14 11.02 -18.31 4.95
CA ARG A 14 12.38 -18.83 5.15
C ARG A 14 12.57 -19.58 6.47
N GLY A 15 11.53 -19.73 7.28
CA GLY A 15 11.64 -20.35 8.61
C GLY A 15 12.50 -19.56 9.60
N ILE A 16 12.66 -18.26 9.38
CA ILE A 16 13.40 -17.36 10.27
C ILE A 16 12.41 -16.80 11.31
N ALA A 17 12.72 -16.94 12.59
CA ALA A 17 11.89 -16.36 13.66
C ALA A 17 11.82 -14.84 13.54
N PHE A 18 10.65 -14.25 13.79
CA PHE A 18 10.42 -12.82 13.68
C PHE A 18 9.43 -12.33 14.75
N ASN A 19 9.47 -11.05 15.07
CA ASN A 19 8.47 -10.40 15.91
C ASN A 19 7.29 -9.96 15.03
N ALA A 20 6.09 -10.45 15.36
CA ALA A 20 4.88 -10.10 14.62
C ALA A 20 4.55 -8.61 14.80
N GLY A 21 4.09 -7.98 13.71
CA GLY A 21 3.46 -6.66 13.76
C GLY A 21 1.93 -6.80 13.70
N GLU A 22 1.25 -5.67 13.62
CA GLU A 22 -0.22 -5.62 13.62
C GLU A 22 -0.86 -5.94 12.26
N TRP A 23 -0.09 -5.81 11.17
CA TRP A 23 -0.61 -6.00 9.81
C TRP A 23 -0.55 -7.48 9.42
N PRO A 24 -1.51 -7.97 8.61
CA PRO A 24 -1.51 -9.34 8.13
C PRO A 24 -0.25 -9.61 7.28
N LEU A 25 0.25 -10.85 7.34
CA LEU A 25 1.37 -11.27 6.50
C LEU A 25 1.01 -11.27 5.02
N LEU A 26 -0.23 -11.66 4.69
CA LEU A 26 -0.72 -11.71 3.31
C LEU A 26 -2.25 -11.63 3.30
N THR A 27 -2.79 -10.82 2.39
CA THR A 27 -4.22 -10.70 2.10
C THR A 27 -4.45 -10.79 0.60
N LEU A 28 -5.45 -11.57 0.19
CA LEU A 28 -5.88 -11.70 -1.20
C LEU A 28 -7.40 -11.54 -1.25
N THR A 29 -7.88 -10.65 -2.10
CA THR A 29 -9.29 -10.27 -2.19
C THR A 29 -9.74 -10.25 -3.65
N VAL A 30 -10.89 -10.85 -3.92
CA VAL A 30 -11.66 -10.61 -5.15
C VAL A 30 -12.73 -9.58 -4.79
N PRO A 31 -12.72 -8.37 -5.40
CA PRO A 31 -13.69 -7.35 -5.07
C PRO A 31 -15.05 -7.73 -5.64
N ARG A 32 -16.10 -7.23 -4.99
CA ARG A 32 -17.48 -7.37 -5.46
C ARG A 32 -17.77 -6.51 -6.68
N GLU A 33 -17.16 -5.33 -6.72
CA GLU A 33 -17.37 -4.32 -7.76
C GLU A 33 -15.99 -3.83 -8.23
N GLU A 34 -15.85 -3.58 -9.54
CA GLU A 34 -14.57 -3.20 -10.14
C GLU A 34 -14.78 -2.09 -11.18
N LEU A 35 -13.93 -1.06 -11.14
CA LEU A 35 -13.88 0.00 -12.13
C LEU A 35 -12.49 0.02 -12.76
N ILE A 36 -12.43 -0.10 -14.08
CA ILE A 36 -11.20 -0.06 -14.86
C ILE A 36 -11.20 1.21 -15.71
N PHE A 37 -10.31 2.14 -15.39
CA PHE A 37 -10.14 3.40 -16.13
C PHE A 37 -9.02 3.25 -17.14
N GLU A 38 -9.32 3.47 -18.42
CA GLU A 38 -8.34 3.42 -19.49
C GLU A 38 -8.61 4.52 -20.53
N LYS A 39 -7.64 5.42 -20.73
CA LYS A 39 -7.67 6.47 -21.78
C LYS A 39 -8.97 7.29 -21.83
N GLY A 40 -9.51 7.64 -20.66
CA GLY A 40 -10.75 8.41 -20.55
C GLY A 40 -12.04 7.59 -20.65
N ASN A 41 -11.94 6.28 -20.90
CA ASN A 41 -13.04 5.34 -20.78
C ASN A 41 -13.06 4.68 -19.40
N VAL A 42 -14.22 4.17 -19.00
CA VAL A 42 -14.39 3.36 -17.78
C VAL A 42 -15.16 2.08 -18.11
N THR A 43 -14.65 0.94 -17.64
CA THR A 43 -15.37 -0.34 -17.65
C THR A 43 -15.82 -0.65 -16.22
N VAL A 44 -17.09 -1.03 -16.03
CA VAL A 44 -17.69 -1.25 -14.72
C VAL A 44 -18.22 -2.68 -14.61
N TYR A 45 -17.81 -3.37 -13.55
CA TYR A 45 -18.31 -4.69 -13.16
C TYR A 45 -18.99 -4.62 -11.80
N ALA A 46 -20.21 -5.15 -11.69
CA ALA A 46 -20.96 -5.28 -10.44
C ALA A 46 -21.95 -6.45 -10.53
N ASP A 47 -22.45 -6.91 -9.38
CA ASP A 47 -23.40 -8.02 -9.28
C ASP A 47 -24.79 -7.71 -9.90
N SER A 48 -25.10 -6.43 -10.17
CA SER A 48 -26.40 -6.00 -10.67
C SER A 48 -26.33 -4.76 -11.56
N ALA A 49 -27.35 -4.57 -12.40
CA ALA A 49 -27.48 -3.39 -13.25
C ALA A 49 -27.59 -2.09 -12.44
N ASP A 50 -28.27 -2.12 -11.29
CA ASP A 50 -28.34 -0.98 -10.37
C ASP A 50 -26.97 -0.65 -9.77
N GLY A 51 -26.16 -1.66 -9.44
CA GLY A 51 -24.77 -1.48 -9.03
C GLY A 51 -23.94 -0.76 -10.10
N CYS A 52 -24.02 -1.24 -11.35
CA CYS A 52 -23.36 -0.58 -12.48
C CYS A 52 -23.82 0.87 -12.67
N ARG A 53 -25.14 1.13 -12.57
CA ARG A 53 -25.71 2.47 -12.72
C ARG A 53 -25.17 3.44 -11.65
N ARG A 54 -25.18 3.04 -10.38
CA ARG A 54 -24.64 3.83 -9.27
C ARG A 54 -23.17 4.20 -9.47
N LEU A 55 -22.34 3.24 -9.89
CA LEU A 55 -20.92 3.47 -10.11
C LEU A 55 -20.68 4.41 -11.30
N CYS A 56 -21.45 4.28 -12.38
CA CYS A 56 -21.40 5.19 -13.52
C CYS A 56 -21.81 6.62 -13.14
N GLU A 57 -22.80 6.79 -12.26
CA GLU A 57 -23.19 8.11 -11.72
C GLU A 57 -22.02 8.74 -10.94
N TRP A 58 -21.36 7.99 -10.03
CA TRP A 58 -20.19 8.47 -9.29
C TRP A 58 -19.03 8.89 -10.19
N VAL A 59 -18.75 8.16 -11.27
CA VAL A 59 -17.69 8.53 -12.21
C VAL A 59 -17.97 9.87 -12.89
N LYS A 60 -19.24 10.18 -13.18
CA LYS A 60 -19.64 11.46 -13.79
C LYS A 60 -19.57 12.60 -12.79
N GLU A 61 -19.90 12.34 -11.53
CA GLU A 61 -19.88 13.32 -10.44
C GLU A 61 -18.47 13.59 -9.89
N ALA A 62 -17.52 12.68 -10.15
CA ALA A 62 -16.11 12.84 -9.85
C ALA A 62 -15.48 13.94 -10.73
N GLY A 63 -15.86 15.20 -10.47
CA GLY A 63 -15.13 16.37 -10.96
C GLY A 63 -13.72 16.41 -10.36
N THR A 64 -12.86 17.25 -10.95
CA THR A 64 -11.51 17.50 -10.42
C THR A 64 -11.60 17.97 -8.97
N THR A 65 -11.33 17.04 -8.06
CA THR A 65 -11.38 17.27 -6.62
C THR A 65 -10.50 18.46 -6.28
N THR A 66 -10.97 19.32 -5.38
CA THR A 66 -10.15 20.36 -4.76
C THR A 66 -8.94 19.68 -4.15
N GLN A 67 -7.73 20.02 -4.62
CA GLN A 67 -6.52 19.50 -3.98
C GLN A 67 -6.53 19.94 -2.52
N ASN A 68 -6.61 18.97 -1.62
CA ASN A 68 -6.44 19.23 -0.19
C ASN A 68 -5.05 19.83 0.03
N ALA A 69 -4.93 20.75 0.98
CA ALA A 69 -3.64 21.33 1.33
C ALA A 69 -2.65 20.20 1.68
N PRO A 70 -1.41 20.25 1.18
CA PRO A 70 -0.42 19.24 1.48
C PRO A 70 -0.09 19.24 2.98
N LEU A 71 0.10 18.05 3.54
CA LEU A 71 0.58 17.92 4.91
C LEU A 71 2.09 18.21 4.94
N ALA A 72 2.49 19.18 5.77
CA ALA A 72 3.91 19.41 6.05
C ALA A 72 4.41 18.34 7.02
N VAL A 73 5.38 17.54 6.59
CA VAL A 73 6.03 16.51 7.41
C VAL A 73 7.52 16.80 7.46
N ASP A 74 8.05 17.01 8.66
CA ASP A 74 9.50 17.16 8.86
C ASP A 74 10.17 15.78 8.82
N THR A 75 10.85 15.49 7.71
CA THR A 75 11.59 14.24 7.52
C THR A 75 13.00 14.27 8.11
N ALA A 76 13.45 15.41 8.65
CA ALA A 76 14.72 15.49 9.38
C ALA A 76 14.58 15.01 10.84
N LEU A 77 13.35 14.99 11.35
CA LEU A 77 13.03 14.45 12.67
C LEU A 77 13.54 13.00 12.80
N ASN A 78 14.23 12.70 13.89
CA ASN A 78 14.88 11.41 14.19
C ASN A 78 16.08 11.03 13.28
N GLY A 79 16.58 11.95 12.46
CA GLY A 79 17.70 11.68 11.56
C GLY A 79 18.98 11.17 12.25
N GLU A 80 19.29 11.68 13.45
CA GLU A 80 20.49 11.23 14.20
C GLU A 80 20.41 9.77 14.66
N ALA A 81 19.24 9.32 15.12
CA ALA A 81 19.05 7.92 15.52
C ALA A 81 19.20 6.97 14.32
N TYR A 82 18.67 7.36 13.16
CA TYR A 82 18.84 6.60 11.93
C TYR A 82 20.31 6.58 11.45
N LYS A 83 21.04 7.70 11.53
CA LYS A 83 22.48 7.73 11.23
C LYS A 83 23.28 6.76 12.09
N GLN A 84 22.93 6.62 13.37
CA GLN A 84 23.55 5.64 14.26
C GLN A 84 23.23 4.19 13.84
N GLN A 85 22.00 3.89 13.44
CA GLN A 85 21.63 2.58 12.89
C GLN A 85 22.44 2.24 11.62
N VAL A 86 22.63 3.21 10.73
CA VAL A 86 23.46 3.06 9.52
C VAL A 86 24.93 2.82 9.88
N ALA A 87 25.49 3.60 10.81
CA ALA A 87 26.87 3.42 11.25
C ALA A 87 27.11 2.03 11.84
N ARG A 88 26.15 1.51 12.61
CA ARG A 88 26.16 0.14 13.12
C ARG A 88 26.17 -0.90 12.00
N ALA A 89 25.26 -0.76 11.02
CA ALA A 89 25.19 -1.68 9.88
C ALA A 89 26.50 -1.68 9.06
N VAL A 90 27.13 -0.52 8.86
CA VAL A 90 28.44 -0.43 8.19
C VAL A 90 29.52 -1.18 8.97
N ALA A 91 29.50 -1.10 10.30
CA ALA A 91 30.45 -1.81 11.15
C ALA A 91 30.22 -3.33 11.10
N GLU A 92 28.97 -3.81 11.07
CA GLU A 92 28.59 -5.21 10.90
C GLU A 92 29.11 -5.76 9.56
N ILE A 93 28.85 -5.06 8.45
CA ILE A 93 29.33 -5.44 7.12
C ILE A 93 30.86 -5.53 7.06
N ARG A 94 31.57 -4.58 7.69
CA ARG A 94 33.05 -4.60 7.75
C ARG A 94 33.62 -5.80 8.52
N ARG A 95 32.82 -6.42 9.40
CA ARG A 95 33.19 -7.66 10.10
C ARG A 95 32.84 -8.93 9.30
N GLY A 96 32.12 -8.80 8.19
CA GLY A 96 31.71 -9.93 7.34
C GLY A 96 30.43 -10.64 7.79
N GLU A 97 29.60 -9.97 8.58
CA GLU A 97 28.20 -10.38 8.86
C GLU A 97 27.31 -10.08 7.65
#